data_AF-A0A164IJT8-F1
#
_entry.id   AF-A0A164IJT8-F1
#
_cell.length_a   1.000
_cell.length_b   1.000
_cell.length_c   1.000
_cell.angle_alpha   90.00
_cell.angle_beta   90.00
_cell.angle_gamma   90.00
#
_symmetry.space_group_name_H-M   'P 1'
#
loop_
_entity.id
_entity.type
_entity.pdbx_description
1 polymer ?
#
loop_
_entity_poly.entity_id
_entity_poly.type
_entity_poly.pdbx_seq_one_letter_code
_entity_poly.pdbx_strand_id
1 'polypeptide(L)'
;AARKSGRRRGRSVHRYVRHGGDLAALRHAERTGEGQMVDMALLDTQVAMLANLGSNYLVSGKTPGRAGNAHQNIVPYQVFEVMAPPGAAPGSRDHLILAVGNDGQFAKFCAVAGYPELAQDPRFAQNTQRVRHRDTLVPLLEGILKTRTKADWLAALEAAKVPCG
;
A
#
# COMPACT_ATOMS: atom_id res chain seq x y z
N ALA A 1 -30.61 28.47 -15.98
CA ALA A 1 -30.02 28.22 -14.65
C ALA A 1 -29.85 26.71 -14.46
N ALA A 2 -28.60 26.23 -14.29
CA ALA A 2 -28.22 24.98 -13.60
C ALA A 2 -26.75 24.65 -13.96
N ARG A 3 -25.83 24.97 -13.05
CA ARG A 3 -24.40 24.65 -13.16
C ARG A 3 -24.18 23.15 -13.00
N LYS A 4 -23.43 22.55 -13.93
CA LYS A 4 -22.85 21.21 -13.81
C LYS A 4 -21.83 21.19 -12.66
N SER A 5 -22.03 20.31 -11.67
CA SER A 5 -21.09 20.04 -10.58
C SER A 5 -19.92 19.18 -11.10
N GLY A 6 -18.88 19.85 -11.58
CA GLY A 6 -17.61 19.22 -11.95
C GLY A 6 -16.80 18.81 -10.71
N ARG A 7 -16.56 17.50 -10.58
CA ARG A 7 -15.67 16.83 -9.61
C ARG A 7 -14.37 17.62 -9.34
N ARG A 8 -14.22 18.17 -8.13
CA ARG A 8 -12.90 18.56 -7.56
C ARG A 8 -12.24 17.34 -6.90
N ARG A 9 -11.63 16.44 -7.67
CA ARG A 9 -10.72 15.41 -7.12
C ARG A 9 -9.35 15.61 -7.76
N GLY A 10 -8.41 16.17 -7.01
CA GLY A 10 -7.05 16.47 -7.50
C GLY A 10 -6.28 17.56 -6.74
N ARG A 11 -6.90 18.29 -5.80
CA ARG A 11 -6.27 19.41 -5.06
C ARG A 11 -5.99 19.15 -3.58
N SER A 12 -5.91 17.91 -3.11
CA SER A 12 -5.73 17.65 -1.66
C SER A 12 -4.27 17.74 -1.24
N VAL A 13 -3.35 17.08 -1.96
CA VAL A 13 -1.97 16.92 -1.52
C VAL A 13 -1.17 18.22 -1.55
N HIS A 14 -1.27 19.01 -2.62
CA HIS A 14 -0.62 20.33 -2.67
C HIS A 14 -1.12 21.27 -1.56
N ARG A 15 -2.43 21.23 -1.23
CA ARG A 15 -2.96 21.99 -0.10
C ARG A 15 -2.43 21.49 1.24
N TYR A 16 -2.26 20.18 1.39
CA TYR A 16 -1.71 19.60 2.61
C TYR A 16 -0.25 20.06 2.84
N VAL A 17 0.60 20.00 1.81
CA VAL A 17 1.98 20.50 1.88
C VAL A 17 1.99 22.01 2.14
N ARG A 18 1.08 22.76 1.50
CA ARG A 18 0.92 24.20 1.75
C ARG A 18 0.62 24.50 3.21
N HIS A 19 -0.35 23.80 3.80
CA HIS A 19 -0.70 24.01 5.21
C HIS A 19 0.46 23.68 6.14
N GLY A 20 1.26 22.66 5.82
CA GLY A 20 2.52 22.39 6.54
C GLY A 20 3.48 23.58 6.46
N GLY A 21 3.66 24.17 5.29
CA GLY A 21 4.48 25.37 5.08
C GLY A 21 3.93 26.60 5.82
N ASP A 22 2.62 26.84 5.76
CA ASP A 22 1.95 27.96 6.45
C ASP A 22 2.14 27.86 7.98
N LEU A 23 1.98 26.65 8.55
CA LEU A 23 2.17 26.41 9.99
C LEU A 23 3.65 26.58 10.40
N ALA A 24 4.59 26.15 9.57
CA ALA A 24 6.01 26.35 9.83
C ALA A 24 6.40 27.85 9.78
N ALA A 25 5.85 28.61 8.83
CA ALA A 25 6.06 30.04 8.71
C ALA A 25 5.48 30.81 9.91
N LEU A 26 4.28 30.43 10.36
CA LEU A 26 3.67 31.01 11.56
C LEU A 26 4.52 30.76 12.80
N ARG A 27 4.97 29.51 13.01
CA ARG A 27 5.86 29.13 14.12
C ARG A 27 7.17 29.93 14.13
N HIS A 28 7.71 30.22 12.94
CA HIS A 28 8.89 31.07 12.80
C HIS A 28 8.61 32.52 13.21
N ALA A 29 7.50 33.09 12.74
CA ALA A 29 7.08 34.45 13.07
C ALA A 29 6.80 34.63 14.56
N GLU A 30 6.16 33.66 15.22
CA GLU A 30 5.93 33.68 16.68
C GLU A 30 7.24 33.79 17.49
N ARG A 31 8.33 33.18 16.99
CA ARG A 31 9.62 33.13 17.69
C ARG A 31 10.51 34.34 17.38
N THR A 32 10.38 34.91 16.19
CA THR A 32 11.33 35.92 15.66
C THR A 32 10.72 37.29 15.47
N GLY A 33 9.39 37.40 15.39
CA GLY A 33 8.68 38.61 14.96
C GLY A 33 8.68 38.83 13.44
N GLU A 34 9.33 37.96 12.66
CA GLU A 34 9.50 38.13 11.21
C GLU A 34 8.65 37.15 10.40
N GLY A 35 7.96 37.67 9.38
CA GLY A 35 7.25 36.84 8.40
C GLY A 35 8.19 36.27 7.33
N GLN A 36 7.68 35.34 6.53
CA GLN A 36 8.42 34.79 5.38
C GLN A 36 7.51 34.48 4.19
N MET A 37 8.08 34.46 3.00
CA MET A 37 7.42 34.01 1.78
C MET A 37 7.51 32.48 1.68
N VAL A 38 6.37 31.80 1.58
CA VAL A 38 6.31 30.36 1.30
C VAL A 38 6.08 30.17 -0.21
N ASP A 39 7.17 29.94 -0.95
CA ASP A 39 7.09 29.60 -2.37
C ASP A 39 6.93 28.07 -2.54
N MET A 40 5.99 27.66 -3.38
CA MET A 40 5.75 26.24 -3.66
C MET A 40 5.28 26.01 -5.09
N ALA A 41 5.90 25.05 -5.77
CA ALA A 41 5.39 24.56 -7.05
C ALA A 41 4.57 23.27 -6.91
N LEU A 42 3.60 23.08 -7.81
CA LEU A 42 2.89 21.81 -7.94
C LEU A 42 3.86 20.65 -8.25
N LEU A 43 4.91 20.92 -9.03
CA LEU A 43 5.91 19.93 -9.40
C LEU A 43 6.66 19.42 -8.16
N ASP A 44 7.12 20.31 -7.28
CA ASP A 44 7.84 19.95 -6.06
C ASP A 44 7.01 19.01 -5.19
N THR A 45 5.71 19.34 -5.05
CA THR A 45 4.80 18.48 -4.30
C THR A 45 4.60 17.11 -4.94
N GLN A 46 4.61 17.02 -6.27
CA GLN A 46 4.49 15.74 -6.96
C GLN A 46 5.75 14.90 -6.83
N VAL A 47 6.92 15.52 -7.00
CA VAL A 47 8.22 14.85 -6.85
C VAL A 47 8.41 14.33 -5.43
N ALA A 48 8.07 15.13 -4.41
CA ALA A 48 8.15 14.72 -3.02
C ALA A 48 7.26 13.49 -2.70
N MET A 49 6.10 13.37 -3.36
CA MET A 49 5.17 12.26 -3.16
C MET A 49 5.58 10.95 -3.84
N LEU A 50 6.62 10.96 -4.68
CA LEU A 50 7.14 9.72 -5.27
C LEU A 50 7.76 8.80 -4.22
N ALA A 51 8.28 9.36 -3.12
CA ALA A 51 8.84 8.62 -1.99
C ALA A 51 9.69 7.42 -2.43
N ASN A 52 9.26 6.19 -2.12
CA ASN A 52 9.96 4.96 -2.49
C ASN A 52 10.18 4.79 -3.99
N LEU A 53 9.25 5.24 -4.84
CA LEU A 53 9.42 5.19 -6.30
C LEU A 53 10.51 6.16 -6.78
N GLY A 54 10.61 7.33 -6.15
CA GLY A 54 11.68 8.29 -6.39
C GLY A 54 13.03 7.73 -5.98
N SER A 55 13.11 7.17 -4.77
CA SER A 55 14.33 6.51 -4.27
C SER A 55 14.76 5.34 -5.16
N ASN A 56 13.82 4.51 -5.61
CA ASN A 56 14.10 3.40 -6.53
C ASN A 56 14.77 3.89 -7.82
N TYR A 57 14.26 4.98 -8.42
CA TYR A 57 14.87 5.58 -9.60
C TYR A 57 16.27 6.13 -9.31
N LEU A 58 16.43 6.88 -8.22
CA LEU A 58 17.73 7.49 -7.86
C LEU A 58 18.83 6.45 -7.60
N VAL A 59 18.47 5.30 -7.00
CA VAL A 59 19.44 4.23 -6.70
C VAL A 59 19.75 3.37 -7.93
N SER A 60 18.75 3.11 -8.79
CA SER A 60 18.90 2.13 -9.88
C SER A 60 19.10 2.74 -11.28
N GLY A 61 18.80 4.02 -11.46
CA GLY A 61 18.69 4.68 -12.77
C GLY A 61 17.51 4.20 -13.63
N LYS A 62 16.66 3.31 -13.11
CA LYS A 62 15.56 2.68 -13.86
C LYS A 62 14.23 3.30 -13.45
N THR A 63 13.45 3.73 -14.44
CA THR A 63 12.11 4.26 -14.20
C THR A 63 11.16 3.14 -13.74
N PRO A 64 10.48 3.28 -12.59
CA PRO A 64 9.52 2.28 -12.13
C PRO A 64 8.34 2.11 -13.09
N GLY A 65 7.92 0.87 -13.32
CA GLY A 65 6.71 0.55 -14.08
C GLY A 65 5.45 0.61 -13.23
N ARG A 66 4.28 0.51 -13.88
CA ARG A 66 2.99 0.34 -13.19
C ARG A 66 2.90 -1.07 -12.60
N ALA A 67 2.49 -1.21 -11.35
CA ALA A 67 2.25 -2.51 -10.69
C ALA A 67 0.80 -2.71 -10.20
N GLY A 68 -0.14 -1.89 -10.71
CA GLY A 68 -1.52 -1.92 -10.22
C GLY A 68 -1.59 -1.64 -8.72
N ASN A 69 -2.23 -2.53 -7.96
CA ASN A 69 -2.34 -2.42 -6.50
C ASN A 69 -1.15 -3.01 -5.73
N ALA A 70 -0.14 -3.54 -6.41
CA ALA A 70 0.98 -4.18 -5.74
C ALA A 70 2.06 -3.16 -5.33
N HIS A 71 2.57 -3.30 -4.10
CA HIS A 71 3.71 -2.52 -3.64
C HIS A 71 4.98 -2.97 -4.35
N GLN A 72 5.81 -2.05 -4.84
CA GLN A 72 7.02 -2.38 -5.61
C GLN A 72 8.07 -3.13 -4.78
N ASN A 73 8.26 -2.71 -3.52
CA ASN A 73 9.39 -3.15 -2.70
C ASN A 73 9.01 -4.16 -1.60
N ILE A 74 7.73 -4.52 -1.47
CA ILE A 74 7.23 -5.34 -0.36
C ILE A 74 6.25 -6.38 -0.92
N VAL A 75 6.43 -7.64 -0.55
CA VAL A 75 5.58 -8.76 -0.98
C VAL A 75 5.31 -9.67 0.23
N PRO A 76 4.06 -10.17 0.43
CA PRO A 76 2.84 -9.75 -0.25
C PRO A 76 2.29 -8.43 0.31
N TYR A 77 2.15 -7.42 -0.55
CA TYR A 77 1.44 -6.19 -0.24
C TYR A 77 0.64 -5.78 -1.47
N GLN A 78 -0.59 -6.29 -1.59
CA GLN A 78 -1.47 -6.07 -2.75
C GLN A 78 -2.92 -6.49 -2.45
N VAL A 79 -3.79 -6.25 -3.43
CA VAL A 79 -5.17 -6.78 -3.43
C VAL A 79 -5.15 -8.21 -3.96
N PHE A 80 -5.84 -9.11 -3.26
CA PHE A 80 -6.08 -10.49 -3.65
C PHE A 80 -7.58 -10.76 -3.75
N GLU A 81 -7.98 -11.61 -4.70
CA GLU A 81 -9.34 -12.16 -4.74
C GLU A 81 -9.48 -13.24 -3.64
N VAL A 82 -10.62 -13.25 -2.96
CA VAL A 82 -10.99 -14.23 -1.94
C VAL A 82 -12.29 -14.94 -2.31
N MET A 83 -12.69 -15.93 -1.52
CA MET A 83 -13.97 -16.61 -1.75
C MET A 83 -15.11 -15.60 -1.68
N ALA A 84 -16.00 -15.64 -2.67
CA ALA A 84 -17.23 -14.85 -2.65
C ALA A 84 -18.07 -15.20 -1.41
N PRO A 85 -18.76 -14.22 -0.80
CA PRO A 85 -19.57 -14.49 0.39
C PRO A 85 -20.74 -15.44 0.08
N PRO A 86 -21.20 -16.23 1.06
CA PRO A 86 -22.38 -17.08 0.89
C PRO A 86 -23.59 -16.25 0.43
N GLY A 87 -24.35 -16.78 -0.55
CA GLY A 87 -25.52 -16.09 -1.11
C GLY A 87 -25.19 -15.00 -2.15
N ALA A 88 -23.92 -14.81 -2.52
CA ALA A 88 -23.57 -13.94 -3.63
C ALA A 88 -24.07 -14.51 -4.97
N ALA A 89 -24.42 -13.61 -5.91
CA ALA A 89 -24.82 -14.03 -7.25
C ALA A 89 -23.69 -14.79 -7.97
N PRO A 90 -23.99 -15.78 -8.81
CA PRO A 90 -22.98 -16.49 -9.59
C PRO A 90 -22.04 -15.53 -10.34
N GLY A 91 -20.73 -15.74 -10.22
CA GLY A 91 -19.70 -14.88 -10.84
C GLY A 91 -19.33 -13.62 -10.05
N SER A 92 -19.92 -13.42 -8.87
CA SER A 92 -19.50 -12.36 -7.94
C SER A 92 -18.07 -12.61 -7.43
N ARG A 93 -17.30 -11.54 -7.26
CA ARG A 93 -15.92 -11.58 -6.73
C ARG A 93 -15.84 -10.75 -5.46
N ASP A 94 -15.03 -11.20 -4.52
CA ASP A 94 -14.69 -10.42 -3.34
C ASP A 94 -13.17 -10.31 -3.22
N HIS A 95 -12.70 -9.26 -2.54
CA HIS A 95 -11.28 -8.93 -2.50
C HIS A 95 -10.84 -8.51 -1.09
N LEU A 96 -9.59 -8.83 -0.78
CA LEU A 96 -8.91 -8.47 0.46
C LEU A 96 -7.57 -7.83 0.12
N ILE A 97 -7.22 -6.75 0.79
CA ILE A 97 -5.85 -6.24 0.82
C ILE A 97 -5.08 -7.04 1.87
N LEU A 98 -4.02 -7.73 1.44
CA LEU A 98 -3.03 -8.32 2.35
C LEU A 98 -1.79 -7.42 2.34
N ALA A 99 -1.39 -6.90 3.51
CA ALA A 99 -0.35 -5.88 3.66
C ALA A 99 0.77 -6.36 4.61
N VAL A 100 1.47 -7.44 4.22
CA VAL A 100 2.57 -8.00 5.00
C VAL A 100 3.83 -7.15 4.80
N GLY A 101 4.20 -6.39 5.83
CA GLY A 101 5.32 -5.45 5.81
C GLY A 101 6.68 -6.02 6.23
N ASN A 102 6.71 -7.19 6.87
CA ASN A 102 7.97 -7.81 7.34
C ASN A 102 7.87 -9.34 7.42
N ASP A 103 9.02 -9.98 7.65
CA ASP A 103 9.16 -11.45 7.64
C ASP A 103 8.40 -12.12 8.80
N GLY A 104 8.33 -11.47 9.96
CA GLY A 104 7.54 -11.97 11.09
C GLY A 104 6.03 -11.97 10.80
N GLN A 105 5.53 -10.95 10.11
CA GLN A 105 4.15 -10.90 9.63
C GLN A 105 3.90 -11.95 8.54
N PHE A 106 4.88 -12.21 7.66
CA PHE A 106 4.77 -13.25 6.64
C PHE A 106 4.66 -14.64 7.27
N ALA A 107 5.50 -14.94 8.26
CA ALA A 107 5.44 -16.20 9.01
C ALA A 107 4.09 -16.41 9.70
N LYS A 108 3.55 -15.36 10.34
CA LYS A 108 2.21 -15.41 10.95
C LYS A 108 1.10 -15.64 9.92
N PHE A 109 1.16 -14.93 8.80
CA PHE A 109 0.23 -15.15 7.69
C PHE A 109 0.28 -16.60 7.20
N CYS A 110 1.48 -17.15 6.97
CA CYS A 110 1.66 -18.53 6.52
C CYS A 110 1.07 -19.53 7.52
N ALA A 111 1.25 -19.30 8.83
CA ALA A 111 0.63 -20.12 9.87
C ALA A 111 -0.91 -20.04 9.85
N VAL A 112 -1.50 -18.84 9.76
CA VAL A 112 -2.97 -18.66 9.67
C VAL A 112 -3.53 -19.29 8.39
N ALA A 113 -2.77 -19.23 7.30
CA ALA A 113 -3.10 -19.81 6.02
C ALA A 113 -3.03 -21.35 6.01
N GLY A 114 -2.35 -21.96 6.99
CA GLY A 114 -2.14 -23.41 7.05
C GLY A 114 -0.94 -23.91 6.25
N TYR A 115 -0.04 -23.02 5.83
CA TYR A 115 1.16 -23.33 5.03
C TYR A 115 2.44 -22.75 5.69
N PRO A 116 2.75 -23.11 6.96
CA PRO A 116 3.89 -22.54 7.69
C PRO A 116 5.25 -22.78 7.01
N GLU A 117 5.36 -23.80 6.17
CA GLU A 117 6.55 -24.13 5.37
C GLU A 117 6.89 -23.04 4.34
N LEU A 118 5.92 -22.27 3.85
CA LEU A 118 6.18 -21.16 2.93
C LEU A 118 7.07 -20.10 3.57
N ALA A 119 6.97 -19.89 4.89
CA ALA A 119 7.82 -18.94 5.60
C ALA A 119 9.27 -19.44 5.79
N GLN A 120 9.48 -20.75 5.65
CA GLN A 120 10.79 -21.41 5.79
C GLN A 120 11.46 -21.63 4.44
N ASP A 121 10.71 -21.59 3.34
CA ASP A 121 11.24 -21.68 1.99
C ASP A 121 12.27 -20.55 1.75
N PRO A 122 13.52 -20.85 1.37
CA PRO A 122 14.54 -19.84 1.11
C PRO A 122 14.13 -18.77 0.08
N ARG A 123 13.20 -19.09 -0.83
CA ARG A 123 12.64 -18.16 -1.81
C ARG A 123 11.72 -17.12 -1.19
N PHE A 124 11.14 -17.40 -0.01
CA PHE A 124 10.09 -16.57 0.58
C PHE A 124 10.37 -16.13 2.03
N ALA A 125 11.38 -16.69 2.69
CA ALA A 125 11.71 -16.39 4.08
C ALA A 125 11.97 -14.89 4.33
N GLN A 126 12.63 -14.20 3.39
CA GLN A 126 12.93 -12.76 3.48
C GLN A 126 12.18 -11.96 2.43
N ASN A 127 11.78 -10.73 2.77
CA ASN A 127 11.09 -9.84 1.83
C ASN A 127 11.86 -9.63 0.52
N THR A 128 13.19 -9.49 0.60
CA THR A 128 14.05 -9.35 -0.58
C THR A 128 13.91 -10.54 -1.53
N GLN A 129 13.80 -11.75 -1.00
CA GLN A 129 13.57 -12.96 -1.79
C GLN A 129 12.13 -13.03 -2.29
N ARG A 130 11.14 -12.66 -1.47
CA ARG A 130 9.73 -12.56 -1.90
C ARG A 130 9.54 -11.58 -3.07
N VAL A 131 10.28 -10.47 -3.07
CA VAL A 131 10.28 -9.51 -4.19
C VAL A 131 10.87 -10.14 -5.45
N ARG A 132 12.01 -10.86 -5.34
CA ARG A 132 12.66 -11.56 -6.46
C ARG A 132 11.81 -12.69 -7.04
N HIS A 133 11.10 -13.40 -6.18
CA HIS A 133 10.26 -14.55 -6.52
C HIS A 133 8.77 -14.22 -6.50
N ARG A 134 8.41 -12.94 -6.70
CA ARG A 134 7.02 -12.45 -6.69
C ARG A 134 6.14 -13.25 -7.62
N ASP A 135 6.61 -13.47 -8.85
CA ASP A 135 5.84 -14.14 -9.91
C ASP A 135 5.58 -15.62 -9.59
N THR A 136 6.31 -16.18 -8.62
CA THR A 136 6.05 -17.51 -8.07
C THR A 136 5.17 -17.44 -6.82
N LEU A 137 5.44 -16.52 -5.90
CA LEU A 137 4.72 -16.44 -4.62
C LEU A 137 3.27 -15.97 -4.79
N VAL A 138 3.04 -14.93 -5.59
CA VAL A 138 1.71 -14.30 -5.72
C VAL A 138 0.65 -15.29 -6.21
N PRO A 139 0.87 -16.09 -7.28
CA PRO A 139 -0.11 -17.09 -7.70
C PRO A 139 -0.43 -18.15 -6.64
N LEU A 140 0.56 -18.54 -5.82
CA LEU A 140 0.33 -19.47 -4.69
C LEU A 140 -0.60 -18.84 -3.66
N LEU A 141 -0.34 -17.58 -3.31
CA LEU A 141 -1.18 -16.85 -2.35
C LEU A 141 -2.59 -16.60 -2.88
N GLU A 142 -2.75 -16.33 -4.18
CA GLU A 142 -4.07 -16.21 -4.82
C GLU A 142 -4.90 -17.49 -4.67
N GLY A 143 -4.28 -18.66 -4.87
CA GLY A 143 -4.95 -19.94 -4.65
C GLY A 143 -5.37 -20.14 -3.19
N ILE A 144 -4.49 -19.80 -2.25
CA ILE A 144 -4.75 -19.91 -0.81
C ILE A 144 -5.86 -18.96 -0.36
N LEU A 145 -5.82 -17.70 -0.77
CA LEU A 145 -6.76 -16.67 -0.31
C LEU A 145 -8.19 -16.91 -0.85
N LYS A 146 -8.34 -17.67 -1.94
CA LYS A 146 -9.64 -18.13 -2.45
C LYS A 146 -10.32 -19.23 -1.61
N THR A 147 -9.67 -19.75 -0.57
CA THR A 147 -10.23 -20.84 0.26
C THR A 147 -11.17 -20.39 1.37
N ARG A 148 -11.19 -19.10 1.71
CA ARG A 148 -12.04 -18.56 2.79
C ARG A 148 -12.68 -17.24 2.37
N THR A 149 -13.76 -16.86 3.05
CA THR A 149 -14.40 -15.57 2.79
C THR A 149 -13.52 -14.44 3.29
N LYS A 150 -13.77 -13.22 2.79
CA LYS A 150 -13.14 -12.00 3.31
C LYS A 150 -13.31 -11.86 4.83
N ALA A 151 -14.51 -12.14 5.35
CA ALA A 151 -14.80 -12.00 6.78
C ALA A 151 -13.96 -12.96 7.63
N ASP A 152 -13.81 -14.21 7.19
CA ASP A 152 -12.98 -15.21 7.88
C ASP A 152 -11.51 -14.83 7.87
N TRP A 153 -11.01 -14.32 6.73
CA TRP A 153 -9.63 -13.84 6.63
C TRP A 153 -9.38 -12.63 7.53
N LEU A 154 -10.24 -11.62 7.48
CA LEU A 154 -10.10 -10.42 8.32
C LEU A 154 -10.04 -10.81 9.80
N ALA A 155 -10.99 -11.61 10.28
CA ALA A 155 -11.02 -12.06 11.67
C ALA A 155 -9.74 -12.82 12.07
N ALA A 156 -9.29 -13.76 11.24
CA ALA A 156 -8.12 -14.59 11.55
C ALA A 156 -6.80 -13.81 11.48
N LEU A 157 -6.65 -12.91 10.50
CA LEU A 157 -5.44 -12.11 10.31
C LEU A 157 -5.33 -10.98 11.34
N GLU A 158 -6.45 -10.33 11.71
CA GLU A 158 -6.49 -9.36 12.79
C GLU A 158 -6.09 -9.99 14.12
N ALA A 159 -6.63 -11.18 14.45
CA ALA A 159 -6.25 -11.93 15.65
C ALA A 159 -4.73 -12.25 15.67
N ALA A 160 -4.14 -12.55 14.52
CA ALA A 160 -2.71 -12.79 14.36
C ALA A 160 -1.85 -11.51 14.29
N LYS A 161 -2.47 -10.32 14.29
CA LYS A 161 -1.81 -9.02 14.08
C LYS A 161 -1.08 -8.93 12.74
N VAL A 162 -1.69 -9.48 11.69
CA VAL A 162 -1.26 -9.33 10.30
C VAL A 162 -2.11 -8.25 9.64
N PRO A 163 -1.53 -7.16 9.11
CA PRO A 163 -2.31 -6.09 8.49
C PRO A 163 -3.06 -6.55 7.24
N CYS A 164 -4.37 -6.31 7.24
CA CYS A 164 -5.27 -6.57 6.12
C CYS A 164 -6.47 -5.60 6.14
N GLY A 165 -7.22 -5.50 5.05
CA GLY A 165 -8.39 -4.62 4.94
C GLY A 165 -9.18 -4.75 3.65
#